data_AF-A0A818BAQ1-F1
#
_entry.id   AF-A0A818BAQ1-F1
#
_cell.length_a   1.000
_cell.length_b   1.000
_cell.length_c   1.000
_cell.angle_alpha   90.00
_cell.angle_beta   90.00
_cell.angle_gamma   90.00
#
_symmetry.space_group_name_H-M   'P 1'
#
loop_
_entity.id
_entity.type
_entity.pdbx_description
1 polymer ?
#
loop_
_entity_poly.entity_id
_entity_poly.type
_entity_poly.pdbx_seq_one_letter_code
_entity_poly.pdbx_strand_id
1 'polypeptide(L)'
;MQSSDLLGILFVIKIDPSVLSTSFATIHEVIIAHDVEPIELVLHLPTLCRKMGVPYCIVKGKARLGRLVHLKTCSSLALTDVNAEDKSGLGKLVEAIKTNFNERYDEIRRHWGGGVLGNKSQARINRLERLKAREAAHQRNA
;
A
#
# COMPACT_ATOMS: atom_id res chain seq x y z
N MET A 1 18.73 25.57 -13.27
CA MET A 1 18.00 24.62 -12.40
C MET A 1 18.38 23.23 -12.84
N GLN A 2 19.42 22.69 -12.22
CA GLN A 2 20.12 21.50 -12.69
C GLN A 2 19.37 20.24 -12.25
N SER A 3 19.44 19.21 -13.09
CA SER A 3 18.91 17.87 -12.88
C SER A 3 19.40 17.17 -11.59
N SER A 4 20.34 17.78 -10.87
CA SER A 4 20.87 17.33 -9.57
C SER A 4 19.97 17.65 -8.37
N ASP A 5 19.09 18.65 -8.45
CA ASP A 5 18.27 19.07 -7.30
C ASP A 5 17.03 18.18 -7.09
N LEU A 6 16.56 17.51 -8.16
CA LEU A 6 15.46 16.53 -8.10
C LEU A 6 15.90 15.16 -7.56
N LEU A 7 17.21 14.90 -7.48
CA LEU A 7 17.78 13.66 -6.95
C LEU A 7 17.90 13.67 -5.42
N GLY A 8 17.80 14.84 -4.76
CA GLY A 8 18.00 14.98 -3.32
C GLY A 8 16.76 14.75 -2.45
N ILE A 9 15.56 14.77 -3.01
CA ILE A 9 14.29 14.77 -2.26
C ILE A 9 13.60 13.40 -2.26
N LEU A 10 13.90 12.60 -3.28
CA LEU A 10 13.19 11.36 -3.55
C LEU A 10 14.22 10.26 -3.75
N PHE A 11 14.61 9.60 -2.65
CA PHE A 11 15.44 8.42 -2.76
C PHE A 11 14.59 7.34 -3.43
N VAL A 12 14.83 7.14 -4.74
CA VAL A 12 14.44 5.92 -5.41
C VAL A 12 15.29 4.85 -4.78
N ILE A 13 14.70 4.07 -3.87
CA ILE A 13 15.41 2.96 -3.23
C ILE A 13 15.65 1.91 -4.33
N LYS A 14 16.75 2.06 -5.05
CA LYS A 14 17.46 0.91 -5.60
C LYS A 14 17.99 0.19 -4.35
N ILE A 15 17.74 -1.12 -4.29
CA ILE A 15 17.83 -1.95 -3.08
C ILE A 15 19.31 -2.15 -2.68
N ASP A 16 19.97 -1.07 -2.31
CA ASP A 16 21.30 -1.08 -1.72
C ASP A 16 21.10 -1.04 -0.20
N PRO A 17 21.31 -2.17 0.51
CA PRO A 17 21.02 -2.30 1.95
C PRO A 17 21.86 -1.37 2.84
N SER A 18 22.95 -0.79 2.32
CA SER A 18 23.81 0.16 3.03
C SER A 18 23.19 1.55 3.21
N VAL A 19 22.36 2.01 2.26
CA VAL A 19 21.69 3.32 2.35
C VAL A 19 20.44 3.24 3.21
N LEU A 20 19.80 2.05 3.27
CA LEU A 20 18.62 1.76 4.08
C LEU A 20 18.91 1.77 5.60
N SER A 21 20.16 1.67 6.04
CA SER A 21 20.48 1.62 7.48
C SER A 21 20.77 2.99 8.09
N THR A 22 21.21 3.97 7.30
CA THR A 22 21.89 5.18 7.82
C THR A 22 21.00 6.41 7.85
N SER A 23 19.80 6.36 7.25
CA SER A 23 18.92 7.53 7.07
C SER A 23 17.44 7.32 7.44
N PHE A 24 17.07 6.25 8.17
CA PHE A 24 15.66 6.03 8.56
C PHE A 24 15.09 7.05 9.54
N ALA A 25 15.93 7.82 10.24
CA ALA A 25 15.48 8.81 11.22
C ALA A 25 14.91 10.09 10.59
N THR A 26 15.17 10.34 9.31
CA THR A 26 14.72 11.54 8.57
C THR A 26 13.70 11.25 7.48
N ILE A 27 13.21 10.01 7.36
CA ILE A 27 12.20 9.68 6.36
C ILE A 27 10.82 10.10 6.86
N HIS A 28 10.14 10.96 6.10
CA HIS A 28 8.77 11.35 6.40
C HIS A 28 7.78 10.26 6.08
N GLU A 29 7.92 9.60 4.92
CA GLU A 29 6.99 8.57 4.45
C GLU A 29 7.60 7.68 3.36
N VAL A 30 7.15 6.42 3.32
CA VAL A 30 7.55 5.42 2.31
C VAL A 30 6.37 5.04 1.42
N ILE A 31 6.57 5.11 0.10
CA ILE A 31 5.57 4.75 -0.91
C ILE A 31 5.99 3.45 -1.58
N ILE A 32 5.13 2.45 -1.59
CA ILE A 32 5.38 1.10 -2.13
C ILE A 32 4.43 0.84 -3.30
N ALA A 33 4.96 0.36 -4.43
CA ALA A 33 4.11 -0.10 -5.53
C ALA A 33 3.53 -1.49 -5.24
N HIS A 34 2.27 -1.71 -5.63
CA HIS A 34 1.62 -3.02 -5.48
C HIS A 34 1.99 -4.06 -6.54
N ASP A 35 2.50 -3.64 -7.70
CA ASP A 35 2.68 -4.41 -8.94
C ASP A 35 4.17 -4.67 -9.22
N VAL A 36 4.92 -4.92 -8.15
CA VAL A 36 6.35 -5.21 -8.22
C VAL A 36 6.57 -6.67 -8.57
N GLU A 37 7.40 -6.89 -9.58
CA GLU A 37 7.91 -8.18 -9.99
C GLU A 37 9.43 -8.03 -10.02
N PRO A 38 10.19 -8.82 -9.25
CA PRO A 38 9.81 -9.83 -8.25
C PRO A 38 9.31 -9.25 -6.89
N ILE A 39 8.37 -9.91 -6.22
CA ILE A 39 7.68 -9.38 -5.02
C ILE A 39 8.55 -9.39 -3.75
N GLU A 40 9.58 -10.23 -3.72
CA GLU A 40 10.55 -10.41 -2.65
C GLU A 40 11.23 -9.09 -2.27
N LEU A 41 11.38 -8.20 -3.25
CA LEU A 41 11.97 -6.88 -3.11
C LEU A 41 11.20 -5.97 -2.13
N VAL A 42 9.88 -6.10 -2.08
CA VAL A 42 9.02 -5.20 -1.28
C VAL A 42 8.36 -5.90 -0.09
N LEU A 43 8.45 -7.23 0.00
CA LEU A 43 7.75 -8.02 1.01
C LEU A 43 8.13 -7.63 2.45
N HIS A 44 9.39 -7.27 2.68
CA HIS A 44 9.90 -6.92 4.01
C HIS A 44 9.63 -5.46 4.41
N LEU A 45 9.30 -4.58 3.45
CA LEU A 45 9.22 -3.13 3.68
C LEU A 45 8.10 -2.72 4.66
N PRO A 46 6.86 -3.23 4.59
CA PRO A 46 5.82 -2.85 5.54
C PRO A 46 6.19 -3.17 6.99
N THR A 47 6.84 -4.32 7.21
CA THR A 47 7.30 -4.76 8.52
C THR A 47 8.45 -3.90 9.03
N LEU A 48 9.38 -3.54 8.14
CA LEU A 48 10.50 -2.65 8.45
C LEU A 48 10.01 -1.25 8.84
N CYS A 49 9.12 -0.66 8.04
CA CYS A 49 8.57 0.68 8.28
C CYS A 49 7.84 0.74 9.63
N ARG A 50 7.07 -0.30 10.00
CA ARG A 50 6.43 -0.39 11.32
C ARG A 50 7.45 -0.44 12.45
N LYS A 51 8.50 -1.28 12.34
CA LYS A 51 9.53 -1.40 13.37
C LYS A 51 10.25 -0.08 13.62
N MET A 52 10.45 0.72 12.56
CA MET A 52 11.11 2.03 12.61
C MET A 52 10.14 3.19 12.86
N GLY A 53 8.82 2.94 12.98
CA GLY A 53 7.81 3.97 13.21
C GLY A 53 7.53 4.90 12.02
N VAL A 54 7.96 4.53 10.80
CA VAL A 54 7.79 5.34 9.59
C VAL A 54 6.44 4.99 8.93
N PRO A 55 5.63 5.99 8.52
CA PRO A 55 4.39 5.74 7.80
C PRO A 55 4.68 5.19 6.40
N TYR A 56 3.89 4.21 5.96
CA TYR A 56 4.00 3.64 4.62
C TYR A 56 2.65 3.59 3.91
N CYS A 57 2.66 3.80 2.59
CA CYS A 57 1.48 3.61 1.75
C CYS A 57 1.74 2.65 0.61
N ILE A 58 0.70 1.92 0.21
CA ILE A 58 0.73 1.02 -0.95
C ILE A 58 -0.09 1.67 -2.07
N VAL A 59 0.58 1.99 -3.18
CA VAL A 59 0.00 2.71 -4.32
C VAL A 59 -0.16 1.78 -5.52
N LYS A 60 -1.24 2.03 -6.27
CA LYS A 60 -1.51 1.35 -7.53
C LYS A 60 -0.63 1.90 -8.67
N GLY A 61 0.34 1.08 -9.11
CA GLY A 61 1.08 1.21 -10.37
C GLY A 61 2.53 1.69 -10.21
N LYS A 62 3.50 0.79 -10.45
CA LYS A 62 4.94 1.09 -10.45
C LYS A 62 5.35 2.06 -11.55
N ALA A 63 4.60 2.06 -12.66
CA ALA A 63 4.81 2.99 -13.77
C ALA A 63 4.45 4.44 -13.39
N ARG A 64 3.42 4.64 -12.56
CA ARG A 64 3.02 5.97 -12.08
C ARG A 64 4.07 6.54 -11.14
N LEU A 65 4.60 5.71 -10.23
CA LEU A 65 5.73 6.09 -9.38
C LEU A 65 6.97 6.39 -10.21
N GLY A 66 7.25 5.56 -11.23
CA GLY A 66 8.33 5.80 -12.19
C GLY A 66 8.23 7.16 -12.87
N ARG A 67 7.02 7.55 -13.32
CA ARG A 67 6.80 8.83 -13.99
C ARG A 67 7.14 10.04 -13.12
N LEU A 68 6.89 9.96 -11.81
CA LEU A 68 7.22 11.03 -10.86
C LEU A 68 8.73 11.26 -10.76
N VAL A 69 9.51 10.18 -10.86
CA VAL A 69 10.98 10.20 -10.71
C VAL A 69 11.72 10.23 -12.04
N HIS A 70 10.99 10.45 -13.14
CA HIS A 70 11.51 10.39 -14.51
C HIS A 70 12.17 9.05 -14.87
N LEU A 71 11.74 7.94 -14.24
CA LEU A 71 12.14 6.58 -14.58
C LEU A 71 10.99 5.82 -15.27
N LYS A 72 11.34 4.73 -15.96
CA LYS A 72 10.33 3.85 -16.58
C LYS A 72 9.50 3.11 -15.53
N THR A 73 10.14 2.69 -14.43
CA THR A 73 9.51 1.95 -13.34
C THR A 73 10.17 2.30 -12.02
N CYS A 74 9.39 2.30 -10.94
CA CYS A 74 9.89 2.44 -9.58
C CYS A 74 9.12 1.52 -8.62
N SER A 75 9.84 0.74 -7.81
CA SER A 75 9.24 -0.20 -6.85
C SER A 75 8.89 0.45 -5.52
N SER A 76 9.75 1.33 -5.01
CA SER A 76 9.54 2.04 -3.75
C SER A 76 10.24 3.40 -3.74
N LEU A 77 9.60 4.38 -3.11
CA LEU A 77 10.08 5.75 -2.97
C LEU A 77 10.05 6.16 -1.50
N ALA A 78 11.04 6.93 -1.07
CA ALA A 78 11.05 7.57 0.23
C ALA A 78 11.20 9.08 0.08
N LEU A 79 10.37 9.83 0.81
CA LEU A 79 10.48 11.27 0.94
C LEU A 79 11.29 11.58 2.20
N THR A 80 12.43 12.24 2.04
CA THR A 80 13.34 12.59 3.15
C THR A 80 13.16 14.03 3.57
N ASP A 81 13.45 14.97 2.67
CA ASP A 81 13.41 16.39 2.97
C ASP A 81 12.33 17.10 2.15
N VAL A 82 11.54 17.93 2.81
CA VAL A 82 10.53 18.78 2.17
C VAL A 82 10.72 20.24 2.54
N ASN A 83 10.46 21.09 1.56
CA ASN A 83 10.43 22.54 1.75
C ASN A 83 9.39 22.91 2.81
N ALA A 84 9.66 23.98 3.55
CA ALA A 84 8.79 24.41 4.65
C ALA A 84 7.35 24.71 4.20
N GLU A 85 7.19 25.17 2.96
CA GLU A 85 5.90 25.50 2.34
C GLU A 85 4.97 24.28 2.23
N ASP A 86 5.52 23.12 1.88
CA ASP A 86 4.77 21.89 1.61
C ASP A 86 4.55 21.01 2.84
N LYS A 87 5.20 21.31 3.98
CA LYS A 87 5.13 20.51 5.21
C LYS A 87 3.69 20.35 5.73
N SER A 88 2.87 21.39 5.59
CA SER A 88 1.48 21.36 6.06
C SER A 88 0.59 20.44 5.23
N GLY A 89 0.82 20.39 3.91
CA GLY A 89 0.13 19.47 3.00
C GLY A 89 0.56 18.03 3.23
N LEU A 90 1.88 17.81 3.37
CA LEU A 90 2.43 16.48 3.64
C LEU A 90 1.96 15.92 4.99
N GLY A 91 1.88 16.75 6.04
CA GLY A 91 1.41 16.31 7.36
C GLY A 91 0.01 15.68 7.34
N LYS A 92 -0.92 16.27 6.57
CA LYS A 92 -2.28 15.71 6.38
C LYS A 92 -2.24 14.36 5.67
N LEU A 93 -1.37 14.22 4.67
CA LEU A 93 -1.21 12.98 3.92
C LEU A 93 -0.64 11.86 4.81
N VAL A 94 0.40 12.18 5.58
CA VAL A 94 1.04 11.27 6.54
C VAL A 94 0.04 10.78 7.59
N GLU A 95 -0.79 11.66 8.13
CA GLU A 95 -1.83 11.31 9.11
C GLU A 95 -2.86 10.33 8.52
N ALA A 96 -3.34 10.62 7.30
CA ALA A 96 -4.26 9.74 6.60
C ALA A 96 -3.63 8.37 6.30
N ILE A 97 -2.36 8.32 5.92
CA ILE A 97 -1.68 7.06 5.61
C ILE A 97 -1.42 6.24 6.88
N LYS A 98 -0.99 6.90 7.96
CA LYS A 98 -0.76 6.24 9.25
C LYS A 98 -2.00 5.53 9.77
N THR A 99 -3.15 6.19 9.68
CA THR A 99 -4.46 5.64 10.07
C THR A 99 -4.84 4.42 9.20
N ASN A 100 -4.55 4.48 7.89
CA ASN A 100 -4.93 3.43 6.96
C ASN A 100 -4.03 2.19 7.01
N PHE A 101 -2.73 2.35 7.25
CA PHE A 101 -1.75 1.26 7.10
C PHE A 101 -1.03 0.93 8.41
N ASN A 102 -0.39 1.90 9.07
CA ASN A 102 0.45 1.63 10.24
C ASN A 102 -0.37 1.15 11.44
N GLU A 103 -1.49 1.83 11.73
CA GLU A 103 -2.37 1.48 12.86
C GLU A 103 -3.11 0.16 12.61
N ARG A 104 -3.46 -0.11 11.36
CA ARG A 104 -4.19 -1.32 10.94
C ARG A 104 -3.27 -2.49 10.56
N TYR A 105 -1.97 -2.38 10.79
CA TYR A 105 -1.01 -3.39 10.37
C TYR A 105 -1.36 -4.80 10.89
N ASP A 106 -1.75 -4.92 12.15
CA ASP A 106 -2.06 -6.23 12.76
C ASP A 106 -3.35 -6.84 12.20
N GLU A 107 -4.32 -6.02 11.79
CA GLU A 107 -5.52 -6.49 11.07
C GLU A 107 -5.14 -7.01 9.70
N ILE A 108 -4.35 -6.23 8.95
CA ILE A 108 -3.92 -6.57 7.59
C ILE A 108 -3.10 -7.86 7.59
N ARG A 109 -2.21 -8.04 8.57
CA ARG A 109 -1.40 -9.26 8.69
C ARG A 109 -2.22 -10.50 9.03
N ARG A 110 -3.28 -10.37 9.84
CA ARG A 110 -4.15 -11.49 10.23
C ARG A 110 -5.23 -11.78 9.19
N HIS A 111 -5.55 -10.81 8.34
CA HIS A 111 -6.53 -10.96 7.29
C HIS A 111 -5.93 -11.66 6.07
N TRP A 112 -6.31 -12.92 5.87
CA TRP A 112 -5.96 -13.65 4.67
C TRP A 112 -6.94 -13.28 3.55
N GLY A 113 -6.41 -12.79 2.44
CA GLY A 113 -7.19 -12.55 1.23
C GLY A 113 -7.50 -13.85 0.46
N GLY A 114 -8.35 -13.73 -0.56
CA GLY A 114 -8.74 -14.85 -1.43
C GLY A 114 -10.11 -15.42 -1.07
N GLY A 115 -10.42 -16.63 -1.57
CA GLY A 115 -11.70 -17.29 -1.32
C GLY A 115 -12.91 -16.69 -2.04
N VAL A 116 -12.72 -15.69 -2.91
CA VAL A 116 -13.80 -15.10 -3.70
C VAL A 116 -14.16 -16.05 -4.84
N LEU A 117 -15.33 -16.69 -4.72
CA LEU A 117 -15.89 -17.57 -5.75
C LEU A 117 -16.14 -16.79 -7.05
N GLY A 118 -16.01 -17.44 -8.20
CA GLY A 118 -16.35 -16.80 -9.48
C GLY A 118 -17.84 -16.46 -9.60
N ASN A 119 -18.17 -15.43 -10.38
CA ASN A 119 -19.53 -14.90 -10.52
C ASN A 119 -20.59 -15.97 -10.85
N LYS A 120 -20.23 -16.96 -11.70
CA LYS A 120 -21.13 -18.08 -12.05
C LYS A 120 -21.45 -18.97 -10.85
N SER A 121 -20.46 -19.23 -10.00
CA SER A 121 -20.65 -20.04 -8.79
C SER A 121 -21.46 -19.29 -7.74
N GLN A 122 -21.14 -18.00 -7.51
CA GLN A 122 -21.92 -17.14 -6.63
C GLN A 122 -23.40 -17.03 -7.06
N ALA A 123 -23.67 -16.86 -8.36
CA ALA A 123 -25.03 -16.79 -8.87
C ALA A 123 -25.82 -18.09 -8.63
N ARG A 124 -25.18 -19.27 -8.75
CA ARG A 124 -25.79 -20.56 -8.44
C ARG A 124 -26.12 -20.67 -6.94
N ILE A 125 -25.19 -20.32 -6.06
CA ILE A 125 -25.38 -20.34 -4.61
C ILE A 125 -26.52 -19.39 -4.21
N ASN A 126 -26.49 -18.15 -4.69
CA ASN A 126 -27.53 -17.15 -4.43
C ASN A 126 -28.91 -17.60 -4.93
N ARG A 127 -29.00 -18.30 -6.07
CA ARG A 127 -30.27 -18.87 -6.55
C ARG A 127 -30.78 -19.95 -5.61
N LEU A 128 -29.91 -20.85 -5.17
CA LEU A 128 -30.27 -21.92 -4.23
C LEU A 128 -30.70 -21.37 -2.86
N GLU A 129 -29.99 -20.38 -2.33
CA GLU A 129 -30.35 -19.71 -1.07
C GLU A 129 -31.70 -19.00 -1.16
N ARG A 130 -31.98 -18.31 -2.27
CA ARG A 130 -33.29 -17.68 -2.50
C ARG A 130 -34.43 -18.69 -2.56
N LEU A 131 -34.20 -19.86 -3.17
CA LEU A 131 -35.20 -20.93 -3.22
C LEU A 131 -35.45 -21.49 -1.82
N LYS A 132 -34.39 -21.84 -1.08
CA LYS A 132 -34.49 -22.31 0.31
C LYS A 132 -35.18 -21.30 1.22
N ALA A 133 -34.90 -20.00 1.06
CA ALA A 133 -35.54 -18.95 1.84
C ALA A 133 -37.05 -18.83 1.55
N ARG A 134 -37.46 -19.01 0.28
CA ARG A 134 -38.88 -19.03 -0.10
C ARG A 134 -39.60 -20.24 0.49
N GLU A 135 -38.98 -21.41 0.44
CA GLU A 135 -39.52 -22.65 1.03
C GLU A 135 -39.68 -22.52 2.55
N ALA A 136 -38.66 -22.01 3.25
CA ALA A 136 -38.71 -21.78 4.69
C ALA A 136 -39.77 -20.73 5.09
N ALA A 137 -39.95 -19.67 4.29
CA ALA A 137 -41.00 -18.68 4.53
C ALA A 137 -42.40 -19.26 4.32
N HIS A 138 -42.57 -20.13 3.32
CA HIS A 138 -43.84 -20.82 3.10
C HIS A 138 -44.16 -21.79 4.24
N GLN A 139 -43.17 -22.49 4.79
CA GLN A 139 -43.33 -23.37 5.96
C GLN A 139 -43.63 -22.60 7.26
N ARG A 140 -43.12 -21.37 7.41
CA ARG A 140 -43.34 -20.55 8.60
C ARG A 140 -44.73 -19.88 8.65
N ASN A 141 -45.37 -19.76 7.49
CA ASN A 141 -46.70 -19.17 7.33
C ASN A 141 -47.82 -20.22 7.27
N ALA A 142 -47.48 -21.51 7.29
CA ALA A 142 -48.39 -22.63 7.41
C ALA A 142 -48.45 -23.09 8.87
#